data_AF-A0A5J4UK67-F1
#
_entry.id   AF-A0A5J4UK67-F1
#
_cell.length_a   1.000
_cell.length_b   1.000
_cell.length_c   1.000
_cell.angle_alpha   90.00
_cell.angle_beta   90.00
_cell.angle_gamma   90.00
#
_symmetry.space_group_name_H-M   'P 1'
#
loop_
_entity.id
_entity.type
_entity.pdbx_description
1 polymer ?
#
loop_
_entity_poly.entity_id
_entity_poly.type
_entity_poly.pdbx_seq_one_letter_code
_entity_poly.pdbx_strand_id
1 'polypeptide(L)'
;MNLIPTIDLFILHFNNLLPRFMSTIRRHGDIAIDALNQTWKMELPWIHLPIPLLPAVLQKIREEQIEAMIIVPLRPGQIWYTELVNENSQFLMLGWSNEILES
;
A
#
# COMPACT_ATOMS: atom_id res chain seq x y z
N MET A 1 11.51 4.34 -12.20
CA MET A 1 12.10 3.69 -11.01
C MET A 1 12.01 2.18 -11.20
N ASN A 2 13.09 1.43 -10.98
CA ASN A 2 13.03 -0.04 -10.87
C ASN A 2 12.93 -0.42 -9.39
N LEU A 3 11.79 -0.13 -8.78
CA LEU A 3 11.47 -0.55 -7.42
C LEU A 3 10.72 -1.89 -7.53
N ILE A 4 11.34 -2.98 -7.10
CA ILE A 4 10.74 -4.32 -7.12
C ILE A 4 10.15 -4.57 -5.72
N PRO A 5 8.83 -4.46 -5.54
CA PRO A 5 8.24 -4.66 -4.23
C PRO A 5 8.45 -6.10 -3.75
N THR A 6 8.70 -6.27 -2.46
CA THR A 6 9.04 -7.56 -1.86
C THR A 6 7.88 -8.22 -1.14
N ILE A 7 6.85 -7.43 -0.78
CA ILE A 7 5.68 -7.88 -0.05
C ILE A 7 4.43 -7.08 -0.44
N ASP A 8 3.29 -7.76 -0.52
CA ASP A 8 1.98 -7.14 -0.75
C ASP A 8 1.20 -7.03 0.56
N LEU A 9 0.84 -5.81 0.96
CA LEU A 9 0.17 -5.53 2.22
C LEU A 9 -1.31 -5.16 2.00
N PHE A 10 -2.14 -5.57 2.97
CA PHE A 10 -3.58 -5.29 3.03
C PHE A 10 -4.41 -6.01 1.96
N ILE A 11 -3.98 -7.21 1.56
CA ILE A 11 -4.74 -8.04 0.64
C ILE A 11 -6.14 -8.35 1.20
N LEU A 12 -7.16 -8.01 0.41
CA LEU A 12 -8.57 -8.27 0.73
C LEU A 12 -9.17 -9.43 -0.09
N HIS A 13 -8.59 -9.78 -1.24
CA HIS A 13 -9.09 -10.83 -2.15
C HIS A 13 -7.95 -11.75 -2.62
N PHE A 14 -8.23 -12.71 -3.52
CA PHE A 14 -7.21 -13.62 -4.09
C PHE A 14 -6.42 -12.97 -5.24
N ASN A 15 -6.20 -11.66 -5.16
CA ASN A 15 -5.53 -10.86 -6.18
C ASN A 15 -4.12 -10.44 -5.74
N ASN A 16 -3.45 -11.25 -4.92
CA ASN A 16 -2.09 -10.94 -4.48
C ASN A 16 -1.16 -10.90 -5.70
N LEU A 17 -0.45 -9.78 -5.87
CA LEU A 17 0.48 -9.59 -6.97
C LEU A 17 1.85 -10.20 -6.66
N LEU A 18 2.12 -10.47 -5.37
CA LEU A 18 3.38 -11.00 -4.89
C LEU A 18 3.18 -12.33 -4.14
N PRO A 19 4.19 -13.23 -4.17
CA PRO A 19 4.14 -14.50 -3.43
C PRO A 19 4.11 -14.31 -1.89
N ARG A 20 4.68 -13.19 -1.41
CA ARG A 20 4.67 -12.81 0.02
C ARG A 20 3.60 -11.76 0.22
N PHE A 21 2.63 -12.04 1.08
CA PHE A 21 1.56 -11.09 1.36
C PHE A 21 1.02 -11.21 2.79
N MET A 22 0.39 -10.13 3.24
CA MET A 22 -0.36 -10.05 4.50
C MET A 22 -1.79 -9.58 4.22
N SER A 23 -2.75 -10.32 4.78
CA SER A 23 -4.17 -9.98 4.69
C SER A 23 -4.69 -9.38 6.00
N THR A 24 -5.83 -8.68 5.92
CA THR A 24 -6.53 -8.19 7.13
C THR A 24 -7.18 -9.32 7.94
N ILE A 25 -7.47 -10.45 7.28
CA ILE A 25 -8.05 -11.66 7.87
C ILE A 25 -7.13 -12.82 7.51
N ARG A 26 -6.86 -13.71 8.47
CA ARG A 26 -5.97 -14.88 8.26
C ARG A 26 -6.43 -15.73 7.08
N ARG A 27 -5.52 -15.95 6.13
CA ARG A 27 -5.68 -16.79 4.94
C ARG A 27 -4.54 -17.79 4.81
N HIS A 28 -4.76 -18.79 3.95
CA HIS A 28 -3.69 -19.69 3.56
C HIS A 28 -2.66 -18.94 2.71
N GLY A 29 -1.38 -19.03 3.08
CA GLY A 29 -0.29 -18.30 2.42
C GLY A 29 0.05 -16.95 3.04
N ASP A 30 -0.77 -16.42 3.96
CA ASP A 30 -0.41 -15.22 4.72
C ASP A 30 0.86 -15.47 5.54
N ILE A 31 1.82 -14.57 5.42
CA ILE A 31 3.02 -14.62 6.29
C ILE A 31 2.71 -14.09 7.70
N ALA A 32 1.72 -13.20 7.81
CA ALA A 32 1.18 -12.65 9.05
C ALA A 32 -0.19 -12.03 8.80
N ILE A 33 -0.88 -11.68 9.90
CA ILE A 33 -2.10 -10.87 9.87
C ILE A 33 -1.83 -9.51 10.49
N ASP A 34 -2.73 -8.56 10.22
CA ASP A 34 -2.69 -7.22 10.79
C ASP A 34 -1.36 -6.50 10.49
N ALA A 35 -1.20 -6.11 9.22
CA ALA A 35 0.03 -5.52 8.70
C ALA A 35 0.49 -4.28 9.49
N LEU A 36 -0.41 -3.50 10.08
CA LEU A 36 -0.04 -2.30 10.86
C LEU A 36 0.73 -2.64 12.15
N ASN A 37 0.47 -3.82 12.72
CA ASN A 37 1.15 -4.32 13.91
C ASN A 37 2.42 -5.12 13.61
N GLN A 38 2.74 -5.37 12.33
CA GLN A 38 3.97 -6.03 11.92
C GLN A 38 5.08 -5.01 11.63
N THR A 39 6.34 -5.40 11.76
CA THR A 39 7.47 -4.58 11.32
C THR A 39 7.61 -4.66 9.79
N TRP A 40 7.83 -3.50 9.15
CA TRP A 40 8.04 -3.39 7.71
C TRP A 40 9.51 -3.12 7.34
N LYS A 41 10.38 -2.92 8.32
CA LYS A 41 11.83 -2.76 8.12
C LYS A 41 12.38 -3.90 7.25
N MET A 42 13.26 -3.53 6.31
CA MET A 42 13.88 -4.40 5.30
C MET A 42 12.98 -4.88 4.15
N GLU A 43 11.69 -4.53 4.16
CA GLU A 43 10.80 -4.77 3.04
C GLU A 43 10.67 -3.50 2.18
N LEU A 44 10.26 -3.68 0.92
CA LEU A 44 9.76 -2.62 0.06
C LEU A 44 8.28 -2.93 -0.21
N PRO A 45 7.35 -2.42 0.63
CA PRO A 45 5.96 -2.82 0.56
C PRO A 45 5.26 -2.28 -0.70
N TRP A 46 4.48 -3.15 -1.33
CA TRP A 46 3.38 -2.78 -2.20
C TRP A 46 2.10 -2.67 -1.38
N ILE A 47 1.47 -1.50 -1.40
CA ILE A 47 0.36 -1.18 -0.51
C ILE A 47 -0.85 -0.79 -1.35
N HIS A 48 -1.83 -1.70 -1.43
CA HIS A 48 -3.15 -1.42 -1.98
C HIS A 48 -4.19 -1.49 -0.85
N LEU A 49 -4.44 -0.35 -0.22
CA LEU A 49 -5.17 -0.28 1.03
C LEU A 49 -6.57 0.34 0.91
N PRO A 50 -7.50 0.01 1.82
CA PRO A 50 -8.74 0.77 2.00
C PRO A 50 -8.44 2.21 2.44
N ILE A 51 -8.99 3.22 1.74
CA ILE A 51 -8.76 4.65 2.00
C ILE A 51 -8.77 5.03 3.51
N PRO A 52 -9.68 4.52 4.37
CA PRO A 52 -9.69 4.88 5.79
C PRO A 52 -8.40 4.55 6.56
N LEU A 53 -7.57 3.62 6.09
CA LEU A 53 -6.32 3.23 6.75
C LEU A 53 -5.11 4.07 6.29
N LEU A 54 -5.27 4.94 5.29
CA LEU A 54 -4.16 5.68 4.70
C LEU A 54 -3.38 6.53 5.73
N PRO A 55 -4.02 7.28 6.65
CA PRO A 55 -3.28 8.05 7.65
C PRO A 55 -2.38 7.19 8.54
N ALA A 56 -2.87 6.00 8.95
CA ALA A 56 -2.10 5.07 9.78
C ALA A 56 -0.92 4.46 9.00
N VAL A 57 -1.12 4.18 7.71
CA VAL A 57 -0.04 3.69 6.83
C VAL A 57 1.04 4.75 6.65
N LEU A 58 0.68 6.01 6.37
CA LEU A 58 1.64 7.11 6.21
C LEU A 58 2.42 7.36 7.51
N GLN A 59 1.73 7.36 8.64
CA GLN A 59 2.37 7.46 9.95
C GLN A 59 3.40 6.34 10.14
N LYS A 60 3.04 5.10 9.83
CA LYS A 60 3.94 3.95 9.98
C LYS A 60 5.15 4.01 9.05
N ILE A 61 4.98 4.45 7.81
CA ILE A 61 6.10 4.68 6.87
C ILE A 61 7.08 5.69 7.45
N ARG A 62 6.58 6.80 8.02
CA ARG A 62 7.39 7.83 8.66
C ARG A 62 8.11 7.31 9.91
N GLU A 63 7.41 6.58 10.76
CA GLU A 63 7.95 6.05 12.02
C GLU A 63 9.02 4.98 11.77
N GLU A 64 8.82 4.12 10.77
CA GLU A 64 9.78 3.06 10.42
C GLU A 64 10.87 3.52 9.44
N GLN A 65 10.72 4.72 8.87
CA GLN A 65 11.64 5.32 7.88
C GLN A 65 11.91 4.39 6.69
N ILE A 66 10.84 3.86 6.12
CA ILE A 66 10.92 2.95 4.97
C ILE A 66 10.47 3.63 3.67
N GLU A 67 10.83 3.03 2.55
CA GLU A 67 10.20 3.33 1.26
C GLU A 67 9.03 2.36 1.03
N ALA A 68 7.96 2.85 0.41
CA ALA A 68 6.82 2.02 0.05
C ALA A 68 6.20 2.48 -1.27
N MET A 69 5.60 1.54 -2.00
CA MET A 69 4.80 1.84 -3.17
C MET A 69 3.33 1.78 -2.79
N ILE A 70 2.66 2.93 -2.80
CA ILE A 70 1.25 3.04 -2.39
C ILE A 70 0.39 3.28 -3.63
N ILE A 71 -0.61 2.42 -3.83
CA ILE A 71 -1.68 2.65 -4.81
C ILE A 71 -2.89 3.23 -4.10
N VAL A 72 -3.26 4.43 -4.50
CA VAL A 72 -4.46 5.11 -4.02
C VAL A 72 -5.24 5.72 -5.19
N PRO A 73 -6.57 5.83 -5.09
CA PRO A 73 -7.34 6.57 -6.09
C PRO A 73 -6.95 8.06 -6.04
N LEU A 74 -6.83 8.70 -7.21
CA LEU A 74 -6.59 10.14 -7.27
C LEU A 74 -7.87 10.91 -6.89
N ARG A 75 -7.89 11.57 -5.73
CA ARG A 75 -9.03 12.39 -5.27
C ARG A 75 -8.58 13.76 -4.74
N PRO A 76 -8.47 14.76 -5.64
CA PRO A 76 -8.19 16.14 -5.24
C PRO A 76 -9.24 16.64 -4.23
N GLY A 77 -8.80 17.29 -3.16
CA GLY A 77 -9.66 17.81 -2.09
C GLY A 77 -9.77 16.92 -0.84
N GLN A 78 -9.14 15.74 -0.85
CA GLN A 78 -8.95 14.94 0.36
C GLN A 78 -7.70 15.39 1.11
N ILE A 79 -7.73 15.40 2.44
CA ILE A 79 -6.61 15.85 3.29
C ILE A 79 -5.34 15.02 3.00
N TRP A 80 -5.51 13.69 2.89
CA TRP A 80 -4.42 12.77 2.62
C TRP A 80 -3.75 12.98 1.26
N TYR A 81 -4.40 13.66 0.30
CA TYR A 81 -3.78 13.96 -0.99
C TYR A 81 -2.61 14.94 -0.81
N THR A 82 -2.79 15.97 0.01
CA THR A 82 -1.74 16.94 0.31
C THR A 82 -0.59 16.30 1.07
N GLU A 83 -0.89 15.41 2.04
CA GLU A 83 0.13 14.64 2.77
C GLU A 83 0.96 13.79 1.82
N LEU A 84 0.31 13.04 0.92
CA LEU A 84 0.99 12.26 -0.10
C LEU A 84 1.87 13.16 -0.99
N VAL A 85 1.37 14.27 -1.52
CA VAL A 85 2.16 15.13 -2.41
C VAL A 85 3.39 15.70 -1.70
N ASN A 86 3.30 15.99 -0.40
CA ASN A 86 4.41 16.50 0.39
C ASN A 86 5.45 15.42 0.75
N GLU A 87 5.01 14.18 0.97
CA GLU A 87 5.87 13.07 1.36
C GLU A 87 6.47 12.28 0.18
N ASN A 88 5.84 12.35 -1.00
CA ASN A 88 6.26 11.56 -2.15
C ASN A 88 7.46 12.15 -2.86
N SER A 89 8.45 11.29 -3.11
CA SER A 89 9.58 11.61 -3.99
C SER A 89 9.19 11.52 -5.47
N GLN A 90 8.20 10.67 -5.83
CA GLN A 90 7.74 10.43 -7.21
C GLN A 90 6.27 9.98 -7.24
N PHE A 91 5.58 10.25 -8.36
CA PHE A 91 4.21 9.78 -8.62
C PHE A 91 4.07 9.24 -10.04
N LEU A 92 3.18 8.27 -10.22
CA LEU A 92 2.80 7.73 -11.53
C LEU A 92 1.28 7.64 -11.61
N MET A 93 0.66 8.30 -12.60
CA MET A 93 -0.75 8.11 -12.89
C MET A 93 -0.92 6.86 -13.74
N LEU A 94 -1.58 5.85 -13.19
CA LEU A 94 -1.81 4.57 -13.87
C LEU A 94 -2.91 4.65 -14.94
N GLY A 95 -3.78 5.66 -14.90
CA GLY A 95 -4.99 5.78 -15.74
C GLY A 95 -6.27 5.84 -14.88
N TRP A 96 -7.44 5.70 -15.51
CA TRP A 96 -8.72 5.78 -14.79
C TRP A 96 -9.05 4.46 -14.08
N SER A 97 -9.74 4.54 -12.94
CA SER A 97 -10.03 3.33 -12.14
C SER A 97 -10.87 2.30 -12.90
N ASN A 98 -11.79 2.75 -13.76
CA ASN A 98 -12.61 1.88 -14.62
C ASN A 98 -11.82 1.22 -15.76
N GLU A 99 -10.58 1.66 -16.02
CA GLU A 99 -9.69 1.07 -17.03
C GLU A 99 -8.70 0.08 -16.41
N ILE A 100 -8.42 0.22 -15.10
CA ILE A 100 -7.35 -0.51 -14.41
C ILE A 100 -7.89 -1.57 -13.45
N LEU A 101 -8.99 -1.27 -12.75
CA LEU A 101 -9.58 -2.19 -11.81
C LEU A 101 -10.64 -3.02 -12.54
N GLU A 102 -10.37 -4.31 -12.73
CA GLU A 102 -11.41 -5.26 -13.15
C GLU A 102 -12.47 -5.35 -12.04
N SER A 103 -13.72 -5.05 -12.38
CA SER A 103 -14.88 -5.06 -11.47
C SER A 103 -15.43 -6.46 -11.22
#